data_AF-A0A098QW73-F1
#
_entry.id   AF-A0A098QW73-F1
#
_cell.length_a   1.000
_cell.length_b   1.000
_cell.length_c   1.000
_cell.angle_alpha   90.00
_cell.angle_beta   90.00
_cell.angle_gamma   90.00
#
_symmetry.space_group_name_H-M   'P 1'
#
loop_
_entity.id
_entity.type
_entity.pdbx_description
1 polymer ?
#
loop_
_entity_poly.entity_id
_entity_poly.type
_entity_poly.pdbx_seq_one_letter_code
_entity_poly.pdbx_strand_id
1 'polypeptide(L)'
;MRGTVLLTGISLFILVFIPLQILQWIALSTLLLVLLSWVYSRLMQKHIWVDRAESQVVAYRHTKTETQLIVTNYLPLPVPTLLIADEPGALISDDRERQVIALSPGQRVRISYHVKAHERGRYALGPITLQSSDPMGFFPWQRTITLPGIFLVFPRIFPLELLLQRGAPMGPLKIQNPLYEDPSRFRNIREYEPGDDPRRIQWKVSARSGQMQVAEYLATLSVPGIILLNLNPEDFKGRRAHLHLERAVEAAASAVHYWGELGEHVAFVTNGVTMAHTGEALDDTEAPPEQPSQEESQIPLLCIPSGKGRGQASHILSRLAILTRPAQGWPEGSRELFNQVLRLRPSPGTRIIYIGPSLDREEFSQSIAPFSHSWNIDLWILDEKISQPQRITGHDLLPGNRFRVFTITEFGEDVLND
;
A
#
# COMPACT_ATOMS: atom_id res chain seq x y z
N MET A 1 -5.06 -29.47 -34.63
CA MET A 1 -6.15 -29.35 -35.63
C MET A 1 -5.88 -30.08 -36.95
N ARG A 2 -4.69 -30.00 -37.57
CA ARG A 2 -4.42 -30.70 -38.86
C ARG A 2 -4.54 -32.24 -38.76
N GLY A 3 -4.08 -32.83 -37.66
CA GLY A 3 -4.15 -34.29 -37.46
C GLY A 3 -5.57 -34.82 -37.24
N THR A 4 -6.42 -34.10 -36.49
CA THR A 4 -7.80 -34.53 -36.23
C THR A 4 -8.68 -34.47 -37.47
N VAL A 5 -8.54 -33.42 -38.28
CA VAL A 5 -9.28 -33.29 -39.55
C VAL A 5 -8.92 -34.43 -40.53
N LEU A 6 -7.65 -34.78 -40.61
CA LEU A 6 -7.17 -35.89 -41.44
C LEU A 6 -7.70 -37.25 -40.94
N LEU A 7 -7.69 -37.47 -39.62
CA LEU A 7 -8.21 -38.68 -38.99
C LEU A 7 -9.73 -38.84 -39.18
N THR A 8 -10.50 -37.74 -39.06
CA THR A 8 -11.94 -37.74 -39.35
C THR A 8 -12.23 -37.96 -40.84
N GLY A 9 -11.43 -37.38 -41.72
CA GLY A 9 -11.57 -37.54 -43.17
C GLY A 9 -11.29 -38.97 -43.64
N ILE A 10 -10.22 -39.59 -43.12
CA ILE A 10 -9.90 -40.99 -43.39
C ILE A 10 -10.99 -41.92 -42.84
N SER A 11 -11.47 -41.68 -41.61
CA SER A 11 -12.55 -42.49 -41.03
C SER A 11 -13.84 -42.38 -41.84
N LEU A 12 -14.20 -41.19 -42.33
CA LEU A 12 -15.37 -41.00 -43.18
C LEU A 12 -15.20 -41.68 -44.55
N PHE A 13 -14.01 -41.59 -45.15
CA PHE A 13 -13.70 -42.27 -46.42
C PHE A 13 -13.82 -43.80 -46.28
N ILE A 14 -13.25 -44.36 -45.22
CA ILE A 14 -13.34 -45.77 -44.88
C ILE A 14 -14.81 -46.21 -44.72
N LEU A 15 -15.61 -45.40 -44.03
CA LEU A 15 -17.02 -45.70 -43.77
C LEU A 15 -17.84 -45.79 -45.07
N VAL A 16 -17.55 -44.93 -46.05
CA VAL A 16 -18.33 -44.79 -47.30
C VAL A 16 -17.82 -45.70 -48.42
N PHE A 17 -16.51 -45.82 -48.61
CA PHE A 17 -15.92 -46.43 -49.82
C PHE A 17 -15.45 -47.87 -49.63
N ILE A 18 -15.27 -48.35 -48.39
CA ILE A 18 -14.73 -49.69 -48.11
C ILE A 18 -15.83 -50.60 -47.55
N PRO A 19 -16.29 -51.62 -48.30
CA PRO A 19 -17.39 -52.50 -47.90
C PRO A 19 -16.95 -53.62 -46.92
N LEU A 20 -15.95 -53.35 -46.07
CA LEU A 20 -15.48 -54.27 -45.04
C LEU A 20 -16.11 -53.88 -43.70
N GLN A 21 -17.03 -54.70 -43.19
CA GLN A 21 -17.79 -54.42 -41.97
C GLN A 21 -16.90 -54.09 -40.76
N ILE A 22 -15.80 -54.84 -40.56
CA ILE A 22 -14.86 -54.60 -39.45
C ILE A 22 -14.28 -53.18 -39.53
N LEU A 23 -13.91 -52.74 -40.73
CA LEU A 23 -13.29 -51.44 -40.93
C LEU A 23 -14.29 -50.29 -40.76
N GLN A 24 -15.56 -50.51 -41.10
CA GLN A 24 -16.65 -49.58 -40.82
C GLN A 24 -16.91 -49.42 -39.32
N TRP A 25 -16.89 -50.50 -38.53
CA TRP A 25 -17.00 -50.42 -37.06
C TRP A 25 -15.83 -49.65 -36.44
N ILE A 26 -14.60 -49.87 -36.92
CA ILE A 26 -13.42 -49.12 -36.46
C ILE A 26 -13.59 -47.63 -36.78
N ALA A 27 -13.98 -47.29 -38.02
CA ALA A 27 -14.23 -45.91 -38.41
C ALA A 27 -15.32 -45.24 -37.55
N LEU A 28 -16.43 -45.95 -37.28
CA LEU A 28 -17.51 -45.44 -36.44
C LEU A 28 -17.06 -45.24 -34.99
N SER A 29 -16.30 -46.18 -34.43
CA SER A 29 -15.73 -46.04 -33.07
C SER A 29 -14.77 -44.85 -32.97
N THR A 30 -13.99 -44.60 -34.02
CA THR A 30 -13.04 -43.49 -34.09
C THR A 30 -13.78 -42.16 -34.18
N LEU A 31 -14.82 -42.07 -35.02
CA LEU A 31 -15.68 -40.89 -35.12
C LEU A 31 -16.42 -40.60 -33.81
N LEU A 32 -16.96 -41.63 -33.14
CA LEU A 32 -17.60 -41.50 -31.84
C LEU A 32 -16.62 -40.98 -30.78
N LEU A 33 -15.41 -41.50 -30.77
CA LEU A 33 -14.36 -41.10 -29.83
C LEU A 33 -13.91 -39.66 -30.07
N VAL A 34 -13.76 -39.22 -31.33
CA VAL A 34 -13.48 -37.82 -31.66
C VAL A 34 -14.64 -36.91 -31.23
N LEU A 35 -15.89 -37.32 -31.46
CA LEU A 35 -17.07 -36.59 -31.01
C LEU A 35 -17.11 -36.46 -29.48
N LEU A 36 -16.84 -37.54 -28.76
CA LEU A 36 -16.78 -37.55 -27.29
C LEU A 36 -15.66 -36.62 -26.78
N SER A 37 -14.46 -36.68 -27.37
CA SER A 37 -13.36 -35.75 -27.05
C SER A 37 -13.75 -34.29 -27.30
N TRP A 38 -14.47 -34.01 -28.39
CA TRP A 38 -14.94 -32.66 -28.72
C TRP A 38 -15.98 -32.15 -27.71
N VAL A 39 -16.99 -32.97 -27.39
CA VAL A 39 -18.02 -32.64 -26.38
C VAL A 39 -17.35 -32.43 -25.02
N TYR A 40 -16.42 -33.31 -24.65
CA TYR A 40 -15.68 -33.23 -23.40
C TYR A 40 -14.88 -31.92 -23.27
N SER A 41 -14.09 -31.57 -24.29
CA SER A 41 -13.32 -30.31 -24.35
C SER A 41 -14.23 -29.08 -24.23
N ARG A 42 -15.38 -29.06 -24.93
CA ARG A 42 -16.37 -27.96 -24.85
C ARG A 42 -17.01 -27.84 -23.46
N LEU A 43 -17.32 -28.96 -22.82
CA LEU A 43 -17.89 -28.97 -21.47
C LEU A 43 -16.89 -28.47 -20.43
N MET A 44 -15.62 -28.89 -20.51
CA MET A 44 -14.54 -28.40 -19.64
C MET A 44 -14.40 -26.88 -19.72
N GLN A 45 -14.34 -26.33 -20.93
CA GLN A 45 -14.18 -24.89 -21.15
C GLN A 45 -15.28 -24.05 -20.47
N LYS A 46 -16.51 -24.59 -20.39
CA LYS A 46 -17.68 -23.90 -19.82
C LYS A 46 -17.83 -24.07 -18.31
N HIS A 47 -17.45 -25.22 -17.75
CA HIS A 47 -17.74 -25.59 -16.36
C HIS A 47 -16.55 -25.42 -15.39
N ILE A 48 -15.39 -25.01 -15.89
CA ILE A 48 -14.28 -24.58 -15.03
C ILE A 48 -14.49 -23.11 -14.67
N TRP A 49 -14.55 -22.85 -13.37
CA TRP A 49 -14.66 -21.51 -12.81
C TRP A 49 -13.41 -21.16 -12.02
N VAL A 50 -12.98 -19.92 -12.16
CA VAL A 50 -11.84 -19.36 -11.45
C VAL A 50 -12.29 -18.08 -10.77
N ASP A 51 -11.92 -17.95 -9.52
CA ASP A 51 -12.17 -16.78 -8.70
C ASP A 51 -10.90 -16.39 -7.95
N ARG A 52 -10.80 -15.12 -7.53
CA ARG A 52 -9.71 -14.65 -6.66
C ARG A 52 -10.17 -14.77 -5.21
N ALA A 53 -9.30 -15.27 -4.32
CA ALA A 53 -9.65 -15.33 -2.90
C ALA A 53 -9.81 -13.92 -2.30
N GLU A 54 -8.99 -12.98 -2.78
CA GLU A 54 -8.97 -11.58 -2.35
C GLU A 54 -9.14 -10.67 -3.57
N SER A 55 -10.09 -9.74 -3.50
CA SER A 55 -10.33 -8.73 -4.53
C SER A 55 -9.34 -7.57 -4.46
N GLN A 56 -8.77 -7.33 -3.28
CA GLN A 56 -7.75 -6.32 -3.03
C GLN A 56 -6.66 -6.90 -2.15
N VAL A 57 -5.45 -6.95 -2.68
CA VAL A 57 -4.25 -7.37 -1.97
C VAL A 57 -3.41 -6.12 -1.68
N VAL A 58 -3.00 -5.94 -0.43
CA VAL A 58 -2.10 -4.85 -0.02
C VAL A 58 -0.72 -5.42 0.21
N ALA A 59 0.27 -4.86 -0.46
CA ALA A 59 1.66 -5.27 -0.37
C ALA A 59 2.54 -4.06 -0.06
N TYR A 60 3.75 -4.31 0.43
CA TYR A 60 4.79 -3.29 0.55
C TYR A 60 5.82 -3.47 -0.56
N ARG A 61 6.39 -2.36 -1.02
CA ARG A 61 7.47 -2.37 -2.01
C ARG A 61 8.58 -3.36 -1.62
N HIS A 62 9.08 -4.13 -2.59
CA HIS A 62 10.09 -5.18 -2.45
C HIS A 62 9.74 -6.35 -1.53
N THR A 63 8.51 -6.44 -1.01
CA THR A 63 8.06 -7.58 -0.19
C THR A 63 7.35 -8.61 -1.06
N LYS A 64 7.68 -9.89 -0.90
CA LYS A 64 6.95 -10.98 -1.54
C LYS A 64 5.61 -11.15 -0.83
N THR A 65 4.51 -10.97 -1.57
CA THR A 65 3.16 -11.11 -1.03
C THR A 65 2.48 -12.29 -1.71
N GLU A 66 1.86 -13.15 -0.91
CA GLU A 66 1.11 -14.31 -1.40
C GLU A 66 -0.26 -13.86 -1.92
N THR A 67 -0.60 -14.24 -3.15
CA THR A 67 -1.94 -14.07 -3.72
C THR A 67 -2.51 -15.45 -4.02
N GLN A 68 -3.83 -15.61 -3.83
CA GLN A 68 -4.51 -16.90 -3.99
C GLN A 68 -5.58 -16.87 -5.08
N LEU A 69 -5.55 -17.90 -5.94
CA LEU A 69 -6.60 -18.24 -6.88
C LEU A 69 -7.38 -19.44 -6.39
N ILE A 70 -8.68 -19.41 -6.66
CA ILE A 70 -9.60 -20.49 -6.34
C ILE A 70 -10.13 -21.04 -7.65
N VAL A 71 -9.83 -22.30 -7.92
CA VAL A 71 -10.30 -22.99 -9.14
C VAL A 71 -11.28 -24.07 -8.74
N THR A 72 -12.44 -24.08 -9.40
CA THR A 72 -13.52 -25.02 -9.11
C THR A 72 -13.92 -25.77 -10.38
N ASN A 73 -13.92 -27.10 -10.30
CA ASN A 73 -14.43 -27.96 -11.36
C ASN A 73 -15.90 -28.30 -11.09
N TYR A 74 -16.84 -27.67 -11.81
CA TYR A 74 -18.27 -28.02 -11.74
C TYR A 74 -18.65 -29.18 -12.66
N LEU A 75 -17.70 -29.78 -13.36
CA LEU A 75 -17.95 -30.91 -14.24
C LEU A 75 -18.03 -32.20 -13.42
N PRO A 76 -18.94 -33.14 -13.74
CA PRO A 76 -18.98 -34.48 -13.14
C PRO A 76 -17.80 -35.38 -13.59
N LEU A 77 -16.87 -34.85 -14.39
CA LEU A 77 -15.73 -35.57 -14.96
C LEU A 77 -14.42 -34.93 -14.48
N PRO A 78 -13.34 -35.72 -14.33
CA PRO A 78 -12.05 -35.23 -13.87
C PRO A 78 -11.30 -34.48 -14.98
N VAL A 79 -10.76 -33.31 -14.67
CA VAL A 79 -9.86 -32.54 -15.55
C VAL A 79 -8.42 -32.97 -15.26
N PRO A 80 -7.77 -33.74 -16.15
CA PRO A 80 -6.46 -34.32 -15.85
C PRO A 80 -5.33 -33.29 -15.90
N THR A 81 -5.43 -32.30 -16.78
CA THR A 81 -4.37 -31.30 -17.00
C THR A 81 -5.00 -29.95 -17.26
N LEU A 82 -4.96 -29.07 -16.27
CA LEU A 82 -5.33 -27.67 -16.40
C LEU A 82 -4.09 -26.82 -16.08
N LEU A 83 -3.58 -26.13 -17.10
CA LEU A 83 -2.56 -25.12 -16.96
C LEU A 83 -3.24 -23.78 -16.68
N ILE A 84 -2.85 -23.14 -15.58
CA ILE A 84 -3.34 -21.86 -15.15
C ILE A 84 -2.16 -20.91 -15.16
N ALA A 85 -2.29 -19.82 -15.92
CA ALA A 85 -1.33 -18.73 -15.98
C ALA A 85 -2.01 -17.47 -15.46
N ASP A 86 -1.48 -16.84 -14.40
CA ASP A 86 -1.87 -15.48 -14.02
C ASP A 86 -0.75 -14.55 -14.46
N GLU A 87 -1.04 -13.61 -15.36
CA GLU A 87 -0.05 -12.68 -15.92
C GLU A 87 -0.24 -11.30 -15.27
N PRO A 88 0.47 -10.96 -14.18
CA PRO A 88 0.18 -9.77 -13.38
C PRO A 88 0.77 -8.47 -13.97
N GLY A 89 0.96 -8.40 -15.28
CA GLY A 89 1.39 -7.20 -16.01
C GLY A 89 2.75 -6.66 -15.55
N ALA A 90 2.75 -5.47 -14.94
CA ALA A 90 3.96 -4.78 -14.48
C ALA A 90 4.54 -5.32 -13.15
N LEU A 91 3.89 -6.31 -12.54
CA LEU A 91 4.38 -6.96 -11.32
C LEU A 91 5.28 -8.14 -11.67
N ILE A 92 6.37 -8.32 -10.91
CA ILE A 92 7.25 -9.47 -11.09
C ILE A 92 6.71 -10.62 -10.24
N SER A 93 6.61 -11.80 -10.82
CA SER A 93 6.26 -13.01 -10.09
C SER A 93 7.45 -13.99 -10.10
N ASP A 94 7.64 -14.71 -8.99
CA ASP A 94 8.68 -15.73 -8.92
C ASP A 94 8.17 -17.02 -9.57
N ASP A 95 8.47 -17.19 -10.86
CA ASP A 95 8.60 -18.45 -11.63
C ASP A 95 7.41 -19.46 -11.60
N ARG A 96 6.30 -19.12 -10.94
CA ARG A 96 5.10 -19.93 -10.76
C ARG A 96 3.84 -19.28 -11.34
N GLU A 97 4.01 -18.41 -12.33
CA GLU A 97 2.86 -17.87 -13.10
C GLU A 97 2.04 -19.01 -13.67
N ARG A 98 2.72 -20.05 -14.13
CA ARG A 98 2.12 -21.21 -14.79
C ARG A 98 2.13 -22.41 -13.86
N GLN A 99 0.93 -22.83 -13.44
CA GLN A 99 0.75 -24.04 -12.65
C GLN A 99 -0.09 -25.05 -13.40
N VAL A 100 0.35 -26.30 -13.38
CA VAL A 100 -0.41 -27.42 -13.94
C VAL A 100 -1.04 -28.18 -12.80
N ILE A 101 -2.37 -28.29 -12.82
CA ILE A 101 -3.15 -29.00 -11.81
C ILE A 101 -4.09 -30.02 -12.44
N ALA A 102 -4.43 -31.04 -11.66
CA ALA A 102 -5.51 -31.97 -11.96
C ALA A 102 -6.69 -31.68 -11.00
N LEU A 103 -7.91 -31.70 -11.52
CA LEU A 103 -9.13 -31.46 -10.73
C LEU A 103 -10.08 -32.65 -10.86
N SER A 104 -10.42 -33.27 -9.74
CA SER A 104 -11.46 -34.28 -9.64
C SER A 104 -12.85 -33.66 -9.85
N PRO A 105 -13.90 -34.45 -10.12
CA PRO A 105 -15.27 -33.95 -10.21
C PRO A 105 -15.68 -33.18 -8.96
N GLY A 106 -16.24 -31.97 -9.10
CA GLY A 106 -16.65 -31.14 -7.98
C GLY A 106 -15.51 -30.57 -7.12
N GLN A 107 -14.25 -30.82 -7.46
CA GLN A 107 -13.12 -30.41 -6.63
C GLN A 107 -12.88 -28.90 -6.73
N ARG A 108 -12.62 -28.29 -5.56
CA ARG A 108 -12.18 -26.91 -5.41
C ARG A 108 -10.74 -26.91 -4.89
N VAL A 109 -9.83 -26.25 -5.60
CA VAL A 109 -8.42 -26.15 -5.26
C VAL A 109 -8.04 -24.69 -5.07
N ARG A 110 -7.22 -24.42 -4.04
CA ARG A 110 -6.59 -23.12 -3.83
C ARG A 110 -5.16 -23.18 -4.34
N ILE A 111 -4.80 -22.20 -5.14
CA ILE A 111 -3.48 -22.04 -5.73
C ILE A 111 -2.89 -20.77 -5.17
N SER A 112 -1.74 -20.90 -4.51
CA SER A 112 -0.97 -19.79 -3.99
C SER A 112 0.24 -19.52 -4.89
N TYR A 113 0.49 -18.24 -5.15
CA TYR A 113 1.69 -17.78 -5.82
C TYR A 113 2.16 -16.47 -5.21
N HIS A 114 3.45 -16.15 -5.39
CA HIS A 114 4.04 -14.95 -4.82
C HIS A 114 4.25 -13.89 -5.89
N VAL A 115 3.91 -12.66 -5.53
CA VAL A 115 4.10 -11.49 -6.37
C VAL A 115 5.00 -10.50 -5.64
N LYS A 116 5.96 -9.93 -6.36
CA LYS A 116 6.88 -8.90 -5.88
C LYS A 116 6.72 -7.65 -6.73
N ALA A 117 6.43 -6.53 -6.07
CA ALA A 117 6.38 -5.22 -6.71
C ALA A 117 7.66 -4.44 -6.46
N HIS A 118 8.21 -3.84 -7.52
CA HIS A 118 9.41 -2.99 -7.46
C HIS A 118 9.10 -1.52 -7.26
N GLU A 119 7.92 -1.07 -7.65
CA GLU A 119 7.46 0.31 -7.53
C GLU A 119 6.14 0.35 -6.76
N ARG A 120 5.89 1.47 -6.07
CA ARG A 120 4.60 1.70 -5.43
C ARG A 120 3.57 2.04 -6.50
N GLY A 121 2.32 1.69 -6.25
CA GLY A 121 1.27 1.96 -7.23
C GLY A 121 0.05 1.09 -7.02
N ARG A 122 -0.91 1.29 -7.93
CA ARG A 122 -2.09 0.44 -8.05
C ARG A 122 -1.96 -0.37 -9.33
N TYR A 123 -1.94 -1.69 -9.19
CA TYR A 123 -1.81 -2.62 -10.30
C TYR A 123 -3.07 -3.46 -10.44
N ALA A 124 -3.43 -3.79 -11.68
CA ALA A 124 -4.49 -4.76 -11.95
C ALA A 124 -3.90 -6.17 -11.91
N LEU A 125 -4.59 -7.11 -11.24
CA LEU A 125 -4.21 -8.51 -11.22
C LEU A 125 -4.84 -9.26 -12.40
N GLY A 126 -4.00 -9.93 -13.19
CA GLY A 126 -4.39 -10.68 -14.37
C GLY A 126 -4.09 -9.93 -15.66
N PRO A 127 -4.47 -10.51 -16.81
CA PRO A 127 -5.49 -11.55 -16.99
C PRO A 127 -5.06 -12.98 -16.61
N ILE A 128 -6.04 -13.84 -16.31
CA ILE A 128 -5.81 -15.26 -16.04
C ILE A 128 -6.06 -16.05 -17.33
N THR A 129 -5.06 -16.78 -17.79
CA THR A 129 -5.15 -17.67 -18.95
C THR A 129 -5.26 -19.12 -18.48
N LEU A 130 -6.33 -19.78 -18.89
CA LEU A 130 -6.56 -21.21 -18.69
C LEU A 130 -6.28 -21.96 -19.98
N GLN A 131 -5.50 -23.02 -19.89
CA GLN A 131 -5.21 -23.93 -20.99
C GLN A 131 -5.44 -25.36 -20.54
N SER A 132 -6.14 -26.13 -21.35
CA SER A 132 -6.37 -27.55 -21.09
C SER A 132 -6.58 -28.27 -22.42
N SER A 133 -6.45 -29.58 -22.39
CA SER A 133 -6.75 -30.44 -23.53
C SER A 133 -7.58 -31.64 -23.10
N ASP A 134 -8.22 -32.30 -24.06
CA ASP A 134 -8.79 -33.62 -23.83
C ASP A 134 -7.67 -34.66 -23.61
N PRO A 135 -7.96 -35.83 -23.00
CA PRO A 135 -6.94 -36.83 -22.69
C PRO A 135 -6.17 -37.33 -23.93
N MET A 136 -6.76 -37.21 -25.13
CA MET A 136 -6.12 -37.62 -26.39
C MET A 136 -5.42 -36.48 -27.12
N GLY A 137 -5.54 -35.24 -26.62
CA GLY A 137 -4.87 -34.08 -27.19
C GLY A 137 -5.46 -33.55 -28.50
N PHE A 138 -6.67 -33.96 -28.87
CA PHE A 138 -7.32 -33.60 -30.14
C PHE A 138 -7.80 -32.15 -30.20
N PHE A 139 -8.31 -31.64 -29.09
CA PHE A 139 -8.97 -30.35 -28.96
C PHE A 139 -8.41 -29.54 -27.78
N PRO A 140 -7.15 -29.08 -27.89
CA PRO A 140 -6.62 -28.10 -26.94
C PRO A 140 -7.43 -26.82 -27.03
N TRP A 141 -7.69 -26.20 -25.88
CA TRP A 141 -8.38 -24.93 -25.79
C TRP A 141 -7.66 -23.99 -24.84
N GLN A 142 -7.83 -22.70 -25.10
CA GLN A 142 -7.36 -21.62 -24.25
C GLN A 142 -8.53 -20.68 -23.97
N ARG A 143 -8.65 -20.25 -22.71
CA ARG A 143 -9.63 -19.25 -22.28
C ARG A 143 -8.94 -18.25 -21.38
N THR A 144 -8.98 -16.98 -21.77
CA THR A 144 -8.50 -15.88 -20.95
C THR A 144 -9.69 -15.27 -20.21
N ILE A 145 -9.52 -15.03 -18.91
CA ILE A 145 -10.53 -14.52 -17.99
C ILE A 145 -9.94 -13.31 -17.28
N THR A 146 -10.62 -12.17 -17.39
CA THR A 146 -10.28 -10.97 -16.63
C THR A 146 -11.17 -10.92 -15.40
N LEU A 147 -10.58 -11.06 -14.22
CA LEU A 147 -11.27 -10.93 -12.94
C LEU A 147 -10.90 -9.57 -12.32
N PRO A 148 -11.85 -8.87 -11.68
CA PRO A 148 -11.53 -7.66 -10.94
C PRO A 148 -10.61 -8.04 -9.77
N GLY A 149 -9.40 -7.48 -9.76
CA GLY A 149 -8.42 -7.69 -8.70
C GLY A 149 -7.44 -6.52 -8.68
N ILE A 150 -7.24 -5.92 -7.52
CA ILE A 150 -6.35 -4.78 -7.33
C ILE A 150 -5.20 -5.20 -6.42
N PHE A 151 -3.98 -4.99 -6.88
CA PHE A 151 -2.77 -5.12 -6.08
C PHE A 151 -2.26 -3.72 -5.73
N LEU A 152 -2.42 -3.31 -4.48
CA LEU A 152 -2.04 -1.99 -4.00
C LEU A 152 -0.71 -2.08 -3.27
N VAL A 153 0.30 -1.40 -3.81
CA VAL A 153 1.68 -1.47 -3.30
C VAL A 153 1.97 -0.19 -2.53
N PHE A 154 2.08 -0.33 -1.21
CA PHE A 154 2.48 0.73 -0.31
C PHE A 154 3.98 1.02 -0.45
N PRO A 155 4.41 2.27 -0.18
CA PRO A 155 5.84 2.59 -0.08
C PRO A 155 6.51 1.71 0.99
N ARG A 156 7.81 1.48 0.84
CA ARG A 156 8.58 0.77 1.87
C ARG A 156 8.52 1.54 3.18
N ILE A 157 8.28 0.82 4.27
CA ILE A 157 8.29 1.35 5.63
C ILE A 157 9.61 0.97 6.28
N PHE A 158 10.25 1.97 6.88
CA PHE A 158 11.45 1.79 7.68
C PHE A 158 11.11 1.97 9.16
N PRO A 159 11.74 1.19 10.06
CA PRO A 159 11.57 1.39 11.49
C PRO A 159 12.08 2.77 11.89
N LEU A 160 11.24 3.52 12.60
CA LEU A 160 11.52 4.88 13.04
C LEU A 160 11.45 4.96 14.56
N GLU A 161 12.42 5.63 15.18
CA GLU A 161 12.45 5.91 16.61
C GLU A 161 12.67 7.41 16.83
N LEU A 162 11.61 8.13 17.22
CA LEU A 162 11.69 9.55 17.51
C LEU A 162 11.66 9.81 19.01
N LEU A 163 12.55 10.69 19.48
CA LEU A 163 12.52 11.18 20.86
C LEU A 163 11.32 12.13 21.06
N LEU A 164 10.23 11.59 21.59
CA LEU A 164 8.98 12.29 21.90
C LEU A 164 8.96 12.77 23.36
N GLN A 165 9.75 13.82 23.67
CA GLN A 165 9.91 14.32 25.04
C GLN A 165 8.95 15.47 25.42
N ARG A 166 8.23 16.02 24.44
CA ARG A 166 7.33 17.19 24.63
C ARG A 166 6.03 16.97 23.86
N GLY A 167 4.92 17.29 24.50
CA GLY A 167 3.57 17.11 23.98
C GLY A 167 2.54 17.72 24.92
N ALA A 168 1.26 17.49 24.62
CA ALA A 168 0.17 17.84 25.53
C ALA A 168 0.00 16.74 26.60
N PRO A 169 -0.40 17.08 27.84
CA PRO A 169 -0.78 16.08 28.83
C PRO A 169 -2.03 15.32 28.37
N MET A 170 -2.26 14.12 28.92
CA MET A 170 -3.42 13.28 28.63
C MET A 170 -3.40 12.71 27.20
N GLY A 171 -2.64 11.64 27.00
CA GLY A 171 -2.51 10.99 25.70
C GLY A 171 -2.34 9.47 25.75
N PRO A 172 -2.16 8.83 24.59
CA PRO A 172 -1.93 7.39 24.49
C PRO A 172 -0.53 6.98 24.95
N LEU A 173 0.46 7.87 24.89
CA LEU A 173 1.84 7.56 25.26
C LEU A 173 2.01 7.56 26.77
N LYS A 174 2.63 6.52 27.32
CA LYS A 174 3.06 6.49 28.73
C LYS A 174 4.49 7.01 28.82
N ILE A 175 4.72 7.96 29.72
CA ILE A 175 6.04 8.52 29.97
C ILE A 175 6.36 8.46 31.46
N GLN A 176 7.64 8.60 31.81
CA GLN A 176 8.10 8.59 33.20
C GLN A 176 8.25 10.00 33.79
N ASN A 177 7.99 11.04 33.01
CA ASN A 177 8.17 12.42 33.47
C ASN A 177 6.93 12.87 34.29
N PRO A 178 7.09 13.17 35.59
CA PRO A 178 5.98 13.53 36.48
C PRO A 178 5.32 14.86 36.13
N LEU A 179 5.93 15.69 35.27
CA LEU A 179 5.32 16.94 34.78
C LEU A 179 4.04 16.71 33.94
N TYR A 180 3.83 15.49 33.45
CA TYR A 180 2.71 15.12 32.57
C TYR A 180 1.76 14.11 33.21
N GLU A 181 1.64 14.12 34.53
CA GLU A 181 0.64 13.32 35.23
C GLU A 181 -0.77 13.57 34.68
N ASP A 182 -1.50 12.49 34.45
CA ASP A 182 -2.84 12.48 33.88
C ASP A 182 -3.86 12.14 34.97
N PRO A 183 -4.61 13.13 35.49
CA PRO A 183 -5.58 12.91 36.56
C PRO A 183 -6.68 11.91 36.19
N SER A 184 -6.89 11.61 34.90
CA SER A 184 -7.85 10.60 34.45
C SER A 184 -7.33 9.17 34.62
N ARG A 185 -6.01 8.98 34.77
CA ARG A 185 -5.38 7.66 34.86
C ARG A 185 -4.79 7.41 36.23
N PHE A 186 -5.65 6.95 37.14
CA PHE A 186 -5.25 6.48 38.45
C PHE A 186 -4.21 5.35 38.36
N ARG A 187 -3.09 5.49 39.08
CA ARG A 187 -2.02 4.49 39.18
C ARG A 187 -2.14 3.70 40.47
N ASN A 188 -2.04 4.38 41.60
CA ASN A 188 -1.99 3.77 42.92
C ASN A 188 -2.35 4.81 44.01
N ILE A 189 -2.52 4.35 45.24
CA ILE A 189 -2.55 5.19 46.43
C ILE A 189 -1.29 4.92 47.25
N ARG A 190 -0.63 5.98 47.70
CA ARG A 190 0.51 5.89 48.62
C ARG A 190 0.31 6.76 49.86
N GLU A 191 1.16 6.57 50.86
CA GLU A 191 1.19 7.44 52.05
C GLU A 191 1.66 8.86 51.66
N TYR A 192 1.06 9.86 52.31
CA TYR A 192 1.38 11.27 52.11
C TYR A 192 2.79 11.57 52.61
N GLU A 193 3.60 12.23 51.78
CA GLU A 193 4.89 12.76 52.18
C GLU A 193 4.86 14.30 52.21
N PRO A 194 5.57 14.95 53.16
CA PRO A 194 5.68 16.41 53.19
C PRO A 194 6.26 16.96 51.88
N GLY A 195 5.44 17.73 51.14
CA GLY A 195 5.77 18.23 49.80
C GLY A 195 4.72 17.84 48.75
N ASP A 196 3.89 16.84 49.04
CA ASP A 196 2.76 16.47 48.19
C ASP A 196 1.65 17.50 48.21
N ASP A 197 1.01 17.72 47.05
CA ASP A 197 -0.15 18.61 46.91
C ASP A 197 -1.33 18.09 47.76
N PRO A 198 -1.79 18.85 48.78
CA PRO A 198 -2.90 18.44 49.64
C PRO A 198 -4.21 18.18 48.87
N ARG A 199 -4.38 18.74 47.67
CA ARG A 199 -5.56 18.51 46.82
C ARG A 199 -5.66 17.07 46.32
N ARG A 200 -4.55 16.32 46.37
CA ARG A 200 -4.48 14.92 45.93
C ARG A 200 -4.76 13.92 47.05
N ILE A 201 -5.01 14.41 48.28
CA ILE A 201 -5.36 13.57 49.42
C ILE A 201 -6.72 12.92 49.18
N GLN A 202 -6.73 11.59 49.23
CA GLN A 202 -7.96 10.81 49.17
C GLN A 202 -8.57 10.70 50.56
N TRP A 203 -9.36 11.72 50.93
CA TRP A 203 -9.96 11.84 52.27
C TRP A 203 -10.76 10.60 52.68
N LYS A 204 -11.50 9.99 51.75
CA LYS A 204 -12.30 8.78 52.04
C LYS A 204 -11.45 7.58 52.40
N VAL A 205 -10.28 7.44 51.79
CA VAL A 205 -9.37 6.32 52.07
C VAL A 205 -8.56 6.62 53.34
N SER A 206 -8.09 7.86 53.47
CA SER A 206 -7.37 8.34 54.65
C SER A 206 -8.19 8.21 55.94
N ALA A 207 -9.49 8.50 55.87
CA ALA A 207 -10.41 8.36 57.01
C ALA A 207 -10.61 6.90 57.45
N ARG A 208 -10.41 5.92 56.55
CA ARG A 208 -10.54 4.49 56.86
C ARG A 208 -9.25 3.87 57.36
N SER A 209 -8.10 4.28 56.81
CA SER A 209 -6.79 3.76 57.20
C SER A 209 -6.21 4.43 58.45
N GLY A 210 -6.69 5.64 58.79
CA GLY A 210 -6.13 6.46 59.87
C GLY A 210 -4.82 7.16 59.52
N GLN A 211 -4.33 7.01 58.28
CA GLN A 211 -3.13 7.66 57.75
C GLN A 211 -3.47 8.48 56.51
N MET A 212 -2.80 9.62 56.30
CA MET A 212 -3.03 10.44 55.10
C MET A 212 -2.52 9.71 53.86
N GLN A 213 -3.39 9.56 52.88
CA GLN A 213 -3.11 8.85 51.64
C GLN A 213 -3.37 9.73 50.43
N VAL A 214 -2.45 9.67 49.45
CA VAL A 214 -2.44 10.48 48.24
C VAL A 214 -2.62 9.58 47.02
N ALA A 215 -3.45 10.02 46.08
CA ALA A 215 -3.59 9.36 44.79
C ALA A 215 -2.41 9.71 43.87
N GLU A 216 -1.77 8.68 43.33
CA GLU A 216 -0.80 8.78 42.26
C GLU A 216 -1.46 8.51 40.92
N TYR A 217 -1.04 9.26 39.91
CA TYR A 217 -1.55 9.16 38.55
C TYR A 217 -0.44 8.72 37.60
N LEU A 218 -0.81 8.08 36.49
CA LEU A 218 0.14 7.78 35.42
C LEU A 218 0.47 9.07 34.67
N ALA A 219 1.74 9.24 34.29
CA ALA A 219 2.10 10.31 33.37
C ALA A 219 1.86 9.87 31.93
N THR A 220 1.03 10.63 31.21
CA THR A 220 0.73 10.37 29.80
C THR A 220 0.95 11.59 28.94
N LEU A 221 1.37 11.34 27.70
CA LEU A 221 1.71 12.35 26.71
C LEU A 221 0.90 12.13 25.43
N SER A 222 0.41 13.21 24.86
CA SER A 222 -0.20 13.28 23.54
C SER A 222 0.72 14.06 22.61
N VAL A 223 1.19 13.42 21.54
CA VAL A 223 2.07 14.03 20.54
C VAL A 223 1.48 13.87 19.14
N PRO A 224 0.42 14.64 18.79
CA PRO A 224 -0.14 14.62 17.45
C PRO A 224 0.92 14.98 16.40
N GLY A 225 0.86 14.32 15.24
CA GLY A 225 1.78 14.52 14.13
C GLY A 225 1.13 15.21 12.95
N ILE A 226 1.83 16.13 12.30
CA ILE A 226 1.49 16.64 10.97
C ILE A 226 2.66 16.39 10.05
N ILE A 227 2.42 15.65 8.98
CA ILE A 227 3.45 15.28 8.00
C ILE A 227 3.22 16.11 6.74
N LEU A 228 4.23 16.89 6.37
CA LEU A 228 4.27 17.69 5.15
C LEU A 228 5.23 17.04 4.19
N LEU A 229 4.73 16.65 3.03
CA LEU A 229 5.53 16.01 1.99
C LEU A 229 5.57 16.88 0.75
N ASN A 230 6.78 17.30 0.37
CA ASN A 230 7.02 17.99 -0.89
C ASN A 230 7.41 16.99 -1.98
N LEU A 231 6.61 16.95 -3.05
CA LEU A 231 6.80 16.15 -4.26
C LEU A 231 7.01 16.99 -5.52
N ASN A 232 7.27 18.30 -5.41
CA ASN A 232 7.55 19.16 -6.55
C ASN A 232 8.94 18.84 -7.13
N PRO A 233 9.06 18.32 -8.36
CA PRO A 233 10.35 17.91 -8.91
C PRO A 233 11.36 19.05 -9.05
N GLU A 234 10.89 20.27 -9.32
CA GLU A 234 11.74 21.47 -9.52
C GLU A 234 12.49 21.89 -8.25
N ASP A 235 11.96 21.54 -7.08
CA ASP A 235 12.60 21.87 -5.79
C ASP A 235 13.78 20.92 -5.50
N PHE A 236 13.87 19.77 -6.17
CA PHE A 236 14.96 18.80 -6.01
C PHE A 236 16.09 19.10 -7.00
N LYS A 237 17.26 19.45 -6.46
CA LYS A 237 18.48 19.61 -7.25
C LYS A 237 19.00 18.23 -7.70
N GLY A 238 19.51 18.15 -8.94
CA GLY A 238 20.26 16.99 -9.43
C GLY A 238 19.55 16.05 -10.40
N ARG A 239 20.35 15.25 -11.13
CA ARG A 239 19.89 14.28 -12.14
C ARG A 239 19.09 13.10 -11.57
N ARG A 240 19.01 12.96 -10.23
CA ARG A 240 18.36 11.85 -9.52
C ARG A 240 17.06 12.25 -8.81
N ALA A 241 16.42 13.35 -9.20
CA ALA A 241 15.20 13.87 -8.58
C ALA A 241 14.11 12.79 -8.35
N HIS A 242 13.92 11.87 -9.31
CA HIS A 242 12.97 10.75 -9.16
C HIS A 242 13.27 9.89 -7.92
N LEU A 243 14.53 9.50 -7.70
CA LEU A 243 14.93 8.70 -6.54
C LEU A 243 14.73 9.45 -5.23
N HIS A 244 14.97 10.77 -5.21
CA HIS A 244 14.75 11.59 -4.03
C HIS A 244 13.26 11.71 -3.70
N LEU A 245 12.39 11.86 -4.70
CA LEU A 245 10.94 11.85 -4.52
C LEU A 245 10.46 10.52 -3.94
N GLU A 246 10.91 9.38 -4.48
CA GLU A 246 10.59 8.06 -3.94
C GLU A 246 10.98 7.93 -2.47
N ARG A 247 12.20 8.37 -2.12
CA ARG A 247 12.69 8.36 -0.75
C ARG A 247 11.88 9.29 0.17
N ALA A 248 11.44 10.45 -0.34
CA ALA A 248 10.57 11.35 0.41
C ALA A 248 9.24 10.66 0.76
N VAL A 249 8.66 9.94 -0.20
CA VAL A 249 7.43 9.15 0.01
C VAL A 249 7.64 8.04 1.03
N GLU A 250 8.75 7.30 0.95
CA GLU A 250 9.07 6.22 1.91
C GLU A 250 9.31 6.77 3.33
N ALA A 251 9.98 7.92 3.45
CA ALA A 251 10.16 8.61 4.72
C ALA A 251 8.81 9.06 5.31
N ALA A 252 7.93 9.63 4.48
CA ALA A 252 6.58 10.01 4.89
C ALA A 252 5.75 8.80 5.32
N ALA A 253 5.80 7.71 4.57
CA ALA A 253 5.12 6.46 4.90
C ALA A 253 5.61 5.90 6.26
N SER A 254 6.92 5.94 6.49
CA SER A 254 7.53 5.50 7.75
C SER A 254 7.10 6.34 8.93
N ALA A 255 7.04 7.67 8.77
CA ALA A 255 6.50 8.57 9.78
C ALA A 255 5.01 8.27 10.04
N VAL A 256 4.16 8.24 9.00
CA VAL A 256 2.72 7.93 9.14
C VAL A 256 2.50 6.62 9.89
N HIS A 257 3.25 5.58 9.53
CA HIS A 257 3.17 4.28 10.19
C HIS A 257 3.55 4.37 11.68
N TYR A 258 4.64 5.08 12.00
CA TYR A 258 5.07 5.29 13.38
C TYR A 258 3.98 5.96 14.24
N TRP A 259 3.36 7.04 13.78
CA TRP A 259 2.25 7.68 14.52
C TRP A 259 1.03 6.78 14.64
N GLY A 260 0.75 5.97 13.61
CA GLY A 260 -0.32 4.97 13.63
C GLY A 260 -0.11 3.89 14.69
N GLU A 261 1.12 3.39 14.84
CA GLU A 261 1.52 2.42 15.86
C GLU A 261 1.47 2.99 17.27
N LEU A 262 1.83 4.27 17.45
CA LEU A 262 1.68 4.98 18.72
C LEU A 262 0.21 5.21 19.13
N GLY A 263 -0.74 5.01 18.22
CA GLY A 263 -2.16 5.29 18.46
C GLY A 263 -2.48 6.79 18.54
N GLU A 264 -1.59 7.62 18.01
CA GLU A 264 -1.68 9.08 18.04
C GLU A 264 -2.49 9.63 16.87
N HIS A 265 -2.80 10.92 16.96
CA HIS A 265 -3.39 11.66 15.86
C HIS A 265 -2.34 11.99 14.79
N VAL A 266 -2.67 11.78 13.52
CA VAL A 266 -1.82 12.13 12.38
C VAL A 266 -2.62 12.80 11.27
N ALA A 267 -2.11 13.93 10.79
CA ALA A 267 -2.56 14.61 9.58
C ALA A 267 -1.47 14.57 8.51
N PHE A 268 -1.86 14.66 7.24
CA PHE A 268 -0.94 14.58 6.12
C PHE A 268 -1.28 15.64 5.08
N VAL A 269 -0.27 16.36 4.60
CA VAL A 269 -0.41 17.39 3.55
C VAL A 269 0.68 17.21 2.51
N THR A 270 0.31 17.23 1.24
CA THR A 270 1.26 17.16 0.13
C THR A 270 0.78 17.96 -1.07
N ASN A 271 1.73 18.37 -1.90
CA ASN A 271 1.52 18.95 -3.24
C ASN A 271 1.54 17.89 -4.35
N GLY A 272 1.68 16.61 -4.00
CA GLY A 272 1.51 15.52 -4.97
C GLY A 272 0.05 15.36 -5.38
N VAL A 273 -0.15 14.91 -6.61
CA VAL A 273 -1.46 14.63 -7.18
C VAL A 273 -1.72 13.13 -7.12
N THR A 274 -2.98 12.74 -6.90
CA THR A 274 -3.37 11.33 -6.99
C THR A 274 -3.76 11.02 -8.43
N MET A 275 -3.23 9.94 -9.01
CA MET A 275 -3.74 9.46 -10.29
C MET A 275 -5.22 9.04 -10.13
N ALA A 276 -6.13 9.83 -10.69
CA ALA A 276 -7.46 9.37 -11.00
C ALA A 276 -7.38 8.52 -12.29
N HIS A 277 -7.62 7.22 -12.17
CA HIS A 277 -7.99 6.30 -13.25
C HIS A 277 -7.37 6.57 -14.64
N THR A 278 -6.09 6.25 -14.86
CA THR A 278 -5.62 5.97 -16.23
C THR A 278 -5.99 4.52 -16.56
N GLY A 279 -7.26 4.35 -16.92
CA GLY A 279 -7.85 3.08 -17.32
C GLY A 279 -9.05 3.35 -18.22
N GLU A 280 -8.89 4.26 -19.17
CA GLU A 280 -9.77 4.45 -20.33
C GLU A 280 -9.00 5.28 -21.37
N ALA A 281 -8.25 4.58 -22.21
CA ALA A 281 -7.96 5.03 -23.55
C ALA A 281 -8.50 3.92 -24.45
N LEU A 282 -9.72 4.13 -24.95
CA LEU A 282 -10.35 3.58 -26.16
C LEU A 282 -11.85 3.91 -26.06
N ASP A 283 -12.20 5.19 -26.21
CA ASP A 283 -13.39 5.53 -26.98
C ASP A 283 -13.20 6.90 -27.62
N ASP A 284 -13.18 6.88 -28.95
CA ASP A 284 -13.12 8.07 -29.78
C ASP A 284 -14.46 8.78 -29.66
N THR A 285 -14.53 9.86 -28.87
CA THR A 285 -15.53 10.91 -29.10
C THR A 285 -14.93 12.26 -28.72
N GLU A 286 -14.60 13.02 -29.77
CA GLU A 286 -14.24 14.43 -29.70
C GLU A 286 -15.30 15.23 -28.93
N ALA A 287 -14.91 15.74 -27.76
CA ALA A 287 -15.51 16.93 -27.17
C ALA A 287 -14.35 17.93 -26.92
N PRO A 288 -14.38 19.15 -27.49
CA PRO A 288 -13.32 20.13 -27.28
C PRO A 288 -13.20 20.49 -25.79
N PRO A 289 -11.99 20.70 -25.26
CA PRO A 289 -11.82 21.09 -23.87
C PRO A 289 -12.43 22.48 -23.63
N GLU A 290 -13.47 22.54 -22.80
CA GLU A 290 -13.93 23.79 -22.20
C GLU A 290 -12.74 24.43 -21.47
N GLN A 291 -12.44 25.68 -21.82
CA GLN A 291 -11.39 26.45 -21.17
C GLN A 291 -11.78 26.67 -19.69
N PRO A 292 -10.91 26.35 -18.73
CA PRO A 292 -11.22 26.55 -17.32
C PRO A 292 -11.36 28.05 -17.01
N SER A 293 -12.50 28.39 -16.40
CA SER A 293 -12.84 29.72 -15.87
C SER A 293 -11.79 30.23 -14.88
N GLN A 294 -11.48 31.53 -14.99
CA GLN A 294 -10.35 32.22 -14.36
C GLN A 294 -10.40 32.39 -12.81
N GLU A 295 -11.26 31.66 -12.08
CA GLU A 295 -11.37 31.74 -10.61
C GLU A 295 -10.86 30.50 -9.85
N GLU A 296 -10.41 29.44 -10.54
CA GLU A 296 -9.95 28.17 -9.94
C GLU A 296 -8.44 27.90 -10.08
N SER A 297 -7.61 28.94 -10.10
CA SER A 297 -6.14 28.84 -10.20
C SER A 297 -5.46 28.40 -8.90
N GLN A 298 -6.06 27.48 -8.13
CA GLN A 298 -5.45 26.91 -6.93
C GLN A 298 -5.25 25.40 -7.17
N ILE A 299 -4.04 25.02 -7.55
CA ILE A 299 -3.69 23.60 -7.75
C ILE A 299 -3.99 22.87 -6.42
N PRO A 300 -4.82 21.82 -6.41
CA PRO A 300 -5.35 21.28 -5.16
C PRO A 300 -4.25 20.54 -4.39
N LEU A 301 -3.88 21.07 -3.24
CA LEU A 301 -3.08 20.35 -2.24
C LEU A 301 -3.90 19.16 -1.72
N LEU A 302 -3.30 17.97 -1.68
CA LEU A 302 -3.91 16.84 -0.99
C LEU A 302 -3.72 17.02 0.52
N CYS A 303 -4.80 17.39 1.20
CA CYS A 303 -4.85 17.52 2.65
C CYS A 303 -5.74 16.44 3.25
N ILE A 304 -5.15 15.59 4.09
CA ILE A 304 -5.87 14.61 4.89
C ILE A 304 -5.92 15.15 6.33
N PRO A 305 -7.13 15.42 6.88
CA PRO A 305 -7.27 16.00 8.20
C PRO A 305 -6.78 15.03 9.29
N SER A 306 -6.57 15.57 10.49
CA SER A 306 -6.12 14.79 11.65
C SER A 306 -7.11 13.67 11.98
N GLY A 307 -6.62 12.43 11.98
CA GLY A 307 -7.37 11.25 12.43
C GLY A 307 -6.50 10.39 13.34
N LYS A 308 -7.10 9.41 14.02
CA LYS A 308 -6.42 8.65 15.08
C LYS A 308 -6.09 7.20 14.68
N GLY A 309 -4.89 6.75 15.05
CA GLY A 309 -4.50 5.34 15.08
C GLY A 309 -4.26 4.68 13.72
N ARG A 310 -4.17 3.35 13.72
CA ARG A 310 -3.77 2.54 12.56
C ARG A 310 -4.68 2.69 11.34
N GLY A 311 -5.99 2.90 11.53
CA GLY A 311 -6.94 3.11 10.42
C GLY A 311 -6.63 4.38 9.63
N GLN A 312 -6.32 5.48 10.32
CA GLN A 312 -5.88 6.72 9.69
C GLN A 312 -4.55 6.53 8.96
N ALA A 313 -3.59 5.85 9.61
CA ALA A 313 -2.29 5.57 8.98
C ALA A 313 -2.45 4.75 7.70
N SER A 314 -3.27 3.70 7.70
CA SER A 314 -3.57 2.90 6.51
C SER A 314 -4.25 3.73 5.41
N HIS A 315 -5.14 4.66 5.78
CA HIS A 315 -5.76 5.56 4.80
C HIS A 315 -4.72 6.46 4.12
N ILE A 316 -3.83 7.08 4.89
CA ILE A 316 -2.76 7.93 4.35
C ILE A 316 -1.78 7.10 3.50
N LEU A 317 -1.38 5.90 3.96
CA LEU A 317 -0.52 5.00 3.18
C LEU A 317 -1.14 4.59 1.84
N SER A 318 -2.46 4.35 1.81
CA SER A 318 -3.17 4.05 0.57
C SER A 318 -3.15 5.21 -0.43
N ARG A 319 -3.11 6.47 0.05
CA ARG A 319 -2.94 7.65 -0.80
C ARG A 319 -1.49 7.82 -1.25
N LEU A 320 -0.52 7.59 -0.36
CA LEU A 320 0.92 7.59 -0.69
C LEU A 320 1.28 6.57 -1.77
N ALA A 321 0.59 5.43 -1.81
CA ALA A 321 0.77 4.39 -2.83
C ALA A 321 0.43 4.87 -4.24
N ILE A 322 -0.55 5.78 -4.40
CA ILE A 322 -1.05 6.28 -5.69
C ILE A 322 -0.67 7.73 -5.96
N LEU A 323 0.19 8.29 -5.12
CA LEU A 323 0.67 9.67 -5.20
C LEU A 323 1.74 9.80 -6.26
N THR A 324 1.51 10.71 -7.19
CA THR A 324 2.43 11.04 -8.29
C THR A 324 2.86 12.50 -8.20
N ARG A 325 3.99 12.81 -8.84
CA ARG A 325 4.48 14.18 -8.97
C ARG A 325 3.46 15.07 -9.71
N PRO A 326 3.35 16.36 -9.37
CA PRO A 326 2.56 17.30 -10.14
C PRO A 326 3.11 17.40 -11.58
N ALA A 327 2.20 17.52 -12.57
CA ALA A 327 2.55 17.57 -13.99
C ALA A 327 3.16 18.91 -14.42
N GLN A 328 2.82 19.99 -13.71
CA GLN A 328 3.33 21.35 -13.93
C GLN A 328 4.09 21.81 -12.69
N GLY A 329 5.17 22.58 -12.88
CA GLY A 329 5.94 23.17 -11.78
C GLY A 329 5.06 24.03 -10.89
N TRP A 330 5.20 23.85 -9.57
CA TRP A 330 4.37 24.54 -8.60
C TRP A 330 4.90 25.97 -8.35
N PRO A 331 4.09 27.03 -8.51
CA PRO A 331 4.58 28.42 -8.55
C PRO A 331 5.14 28.97 -7.22
N GLU A 332 4.77 28.40 -6.06
CA GLU A 332 5.20 28.87 -4.72
C GLU A 332 5.98 27.82 -3.89
N GLY A 333 6.44 26.73 -4.51
CA GLY A 333 7.31 25.73 -3.88
C GLY A 333 6.78 25.18 -2.55
N SER A 334 7.65 25.14 -1.53
CA SER A 334 7.40 24.57 -0.20
C SER A 334 6.48 25.40 0.71
N ARG A 335 6.29 26.69 0.40
CA ARG A 335 5.65 27.67 1.30
C ARG A 335 4.17 27.41 1.52
N GLU A 336 3.44 27.06 0.45
CA GLU A 336 2.00 26.85 0.53
C GLU A 336 1.66 25.60 1.36
N LEU A 337 2.58 24.62 1.45
CA LEU A 337 2.44 23.49 2.38
C LEU A 337 2.42 23.98 3.84
N PHE A 338 3.31 24.91 4.21
CA PHE A 338 3.32 25.50 5.55
C PHE A 338 2.08 26.38 5.80
N ASN A 339 1.65 27.16 4.82
CA ASN A 339 0.42 27.96 4.92
C ASN A 339 -0.81 27.07 5.19
N GLN A 340 -0.89 25.91 4.52
CA GLN A 340 -1.98 24.96 4.73
C GLN A 340 -1.99 24.40 6.15
N VAL A 341 -0.83 24.21 6.80
CA VAL A 341 -0.77 23.82 8.22
C VAL A 341 -1.37 24.88 9.13
N LEU A 342 -1.11 26.17 8.86
CA LEU A 342 -1.69 27.26 9.64
C LEU A 342 -3.23 27.24 9.56
N ARG A 343 -3.79 26.86 8.40
CA ARG A 343 -5.24 26.68 8.21
C ARG A 343 -5.81 25.51 9.02
N LEU A 344 -5.02 24.45 9.23
CA LEU A 344 -5.43 23.29 10.05
C LEU A 344 -5.53 23.58 11.55
N ARG A 345 -5.01 24.73 12.02
CA ARG A 345 -5.02 25.15 13.45
C ARG A 345 -4.63 24.00 14.41
N PRO A 346 -3.38 23.51 14.33
CA PRO A 346 -2.94 22.37 15.13
C PRO A 346 -3.01 22.67 16.64
N SER A 347 -3.29 21.63 17.41
CA SER A 347 -3.28 21.70 18.87
C SER A 347 -1.87 22.01 19.42
N PRO A 348 -1.74 22.66 20.58
CA PRO A 348 -0.45 22.80 21.26
C PRO A 348 0.21 21.42 21.48
N GLY A 349 1.53 21.34 21.30
CA GLY A 349 2.27 20.08 21.40
C GLY A 349 2.29 19.22 20.14
N THR A 350 1.61 19.66 19.06
CA THR A 350 1.71 19.01 17.74
C THR A 350 3.14 19.08 17.21
N ARG A 351 3.60 17.95 16.69
CA ARG A 351 4.89 17.81 16.03
C ARG A 351 4.69 17.89 14.52
N ILE A 352 5.34 18.86 13.88
CA ILE A 352 5.28 19.05 12.43
C ILE A 352 6.56 18.48 11.83
N ILE A 353 6.44 17.55 10.89
CA ILE A 353 7.56 17.04 10.12
C ILE A 353 7.44 17.53 8.68
N TYR A 354 8.44 18.26 8.21
CA TYR A 354 8.58 18.57 6.80
C TYR A 354 9.56 17.61 6.14
N ILE A 355 9.15 16.98 5.04
CA ILE A 355 9.94 16.01 4.26
C ILE A 355 10.07 16.56 2.85
N GLY A 356 11.29 16.88 2.44
CA GLY A 356 11.53 17.51 1.14
C GLY A 356 12.99 17.92 0.93
N PRO A 357 13.25 18.75 -0.09
CA PRO A 357 14.59 19.25 -0.37
C PRO A 357 15.04 20.29 0.66
N SER A 358 16.34 20.62 0.64
CA SER A 358 16.91 21.63 1.52
C SER A 358 16.30 23.01 1.23
N LEU A 359 15.69 23.61 2.25
CA LEU A 359 15.14 24.97 2.18
C LEU A 359 16.24 26.00 2.40
N ASP A 360 16.24 27.07 1.62
CA ASP A 360 17.12 28.21 1.88
C ASP A 360 16.72 28.90 3.19
N ARG A 361 17.71 29.45 3.90
CA ARG A 361 17.54 29.99 5.26
C ARG A 361 16.48 31.11 5.32
N GLU A 362 16.39 31.93 4.27
CA GLU A 362 15.40 33.01 4.17
C GLU A 362 13.99 32.47 3.91
N GLU A 363 13.85 31.51 2.99
CA GLU A 363 12.57 30.85 2.69
C GLU A 363 12.02 30.12 3.91
N PHE A 364 12.90 29.43 4.64
CA PHE A 364 12.61 28.77 5.90
C PHE A 364 12.14 29.76 6.98
N SER A 365 12.88 30.86 7.18
CA SER A 365 12.54 31.88 8.17
C SER A 365 11.20 32.54 7.88
N GLN A 366 10.87 32.79 6.62
CA GLN A 366 9.60 33.38 6.21
C GLN A 366 8.44 32.41 6.37
N SER A 367 8.64 31.14 5.99
CA SER A 367 7.61 30.10 6.10
C SER A 367 7.25 29.80 7.56
N ILE A 368 8.20 29.95 8.48
CA ILE A 368 8.01 29.65 9.91
C ILE A 368 7.67 30.90 10.74
N ALA A 369 7.84 32.11 10.20
CA ALA A 369 7.51 33.34 10.92
C ALA A 369 6.09 33.38 11.54
N PRO A 370 5.04 32.81 10.91
CA PRO A 370 3.69 32.74 11.51
C PRO A 370 3.53 31.72 12.65
N PHE A 371 4.49 30.81 12.82
CA PHE A 371 4.38 29.66 13.73
C PHE A 371 4.77 30.09 15.16
N SER A 372 3.86 29.87 16.12
CA SER A 372 4.04 30.28 17.52
C SER A 372 5.14 29.50 18.25
N HIS A 373 5.63 30.03 19.37
CA HIS A 373 6.68 29.45 20.23
C HIS A 373 6.37 28.05 20.82
N SER A 374 5.17 27.49 20.57
CA SER A 374 4.62 26.30 21.24
C SER A 374 4.69 24.99 20.45
N TRP A 375 5.19 25.00 19.21
CA TRP A 375 5.22 23.81 18.33
C TRP A 375 6.63 23.26 18.15
N ASN A 376 6.74 21.94 17.93
CA ASN A 376 8.01 21.26 17.66
C ASN A 376 8.09 20.97 16.15
N ILE A 377 9.09 21.53 15.46
CA ILE A 377 9.24 21.38 14.01
C ILE A 377 10.50 20.54 13.74
N ASP A 378 10.30 19.41 13.07
CA ASP A 378 11.38 18.58 12.54
C ASP A 378 11.47 18.76 11.02
N LEU A 379 12.67 18.94 10.50
CA LEU A 379 12.93 19.00 9.06
C LEU A 379 13.70 17.77 8.64
N TRP A 380 13.16 17.04 7.68
CA TRP A 380 13.77 15.86 7.10
C TRP A 380 14.22 16.22 5.69
N ILE A 381 15.52 16.51 5.57
CA ILE A 381 16.13 16.99 4.33
C ILE A 381 16.80 15.83 3.61
N LEU A 382 16.50 15.66 2.33
CA LEU A 382 17.14 14.67 1.46
C LEU A 382 18.42 15.27 0.84
N ASP A 383 19.60 14.74 1.20
CA ASP A 383 20.91 15.18 0.67
C ASP A 383 21.43 14.21 -0.42
N GLU A 384 22.17 14.73 -1.40
CA GLU A 384 22.63 14.02 -2.62
C GLU A 384 23.79 13.02 -2.35
N LYS A 385 24.41 13.06 -1.18
CA LYS A 385 25.77 12.53 -1.00
C LYS A 385 25.95 11.01 -0.81
N ILE A 386 24.92 10.16 -0.67
CA ILE A 386 25.16 8.79 -0.18
C ILE A 386 24.37 7.69 -0.92
N SER A 387 25.09 6.58 -1.13
CA SER A 387 24.89 5.54 -2.15
C SER A 387 24.02 4.37 -1.71
N GLN A 388 23.98 3.99 -0.43
CA GLN A 388 23.27 2.80 0.06
C GLN A 388 23.07 2.93 1.57
N PRO A 389 21.87 2.67 2.11
CA PRO A 389 21.68 2.90 3.56
C PRO A 389 20.75 1.96 4.39
N GLN A 390 20.32 2.24 5.66
CA GLN A 390 19.47 1.34 6.53
C GLN A 390 18.65 1.97 7.73
N ARG A 391 18.82 3.22 8.20
CA ARG A 391 18.14 3.78 9.42
C ARG A 391 18.09 5.34 9.47
N ILE A 392 17.03 5.97 10.01
CA ILE A 392 16.99 7.44 10.24
C ILE A 392 17.51 7.81 11.64
N THR A 393 18.63 8.55 11.73
CA THR A 393 19.17 9.11 12.99
C THR A 393 19.34 10.63 12.90
N GLY A 394 18.94 11.37 13.93
CA GLY A 394 19.04 12.84 13.98
C GLY A 394 20.25 13.35 14.74
N HIS A 395 20.89 14.40 14.24
CA HIS A 395 21.87 15.21 14.96
C HIS A 395 21.39 16.67 15.05
N ASP A 396 21.49 17.28 16.23
CA ASP A 396 21.08 18.66 16.49
C ASP A 396 22.02 19.65 15.78
N LEU A 397 21.50 20.45 14.85
CA LEU A 397 22.25 21.53 14.20
C LEU A 397 21.36 22.76 14.00
N LEU A 398 21.01 23.46 15.08
CA LEU A 398 20.70 24.91 15.14
C LEU A 398 20.60 25.31 16.63
N PRO A 399 21.17 26.46 17.07
CA PRO A 399 21.17 26.83 18.48
C PRO A 399 19.76 27.23 18.91
N GLY A 400 19.13 26.37 19.72
CA GLY A 400 17.84 26.63 20.36
C GLY A 400 16.84 25.48 20.36
N ASN A 401 17.20 24.27 20.80
CA ASN A 401 16.36 23.15 21.32
C ASN A 401 14.95 22.83 20.72
N ARG A 402 14.54 23.39 19.57
CA ARG A 402 13.16 23.31 19.01
C ARG A 402 13.12 22.89 17.55
N PHE A 403 14.25 22.97 16.86
CA PHE A 403 14.40 22.63 15.46
C PHE A 403 15.39 21.49 15.36
N ARG A 404 14.96 20.39 14.76
CA ARG A 404 15.82 19.25 14.47
C ARG A 404 15.87 19.05 12.97
N VAL A 405 17.06 19.16 12.41
CA VAL A 405 17.31 18.81 11.02
C VAL A 405 17.80 17.38 11.00
N PHE A 406 16.98 16.50 10.47
CA PHE A 406 17.35 15.14 10.13
C PHE A 406 17.78 15.18 8.68
N THR A 407 19.07 15.05 8.41
CA THR A 407 19.47 14.69 7.07
C THR A 407 19.08 13.23 6.89
N ILE A 408 18.18 12.95 5.95
CA ILE A 408 17.88 11.60 5.48
C ILE A 408 19.13 11.11 4.75
N THR A 409 20.10 10.69 5.53
CA THR A 409 21.39 10.18 5.08
C THR A 409 21.27 8.69 4.78
N GLU A 410 20.33 7.98 5.43
CA GLU A 410 20.33 6.53 5.40
C GLU A 410 18.94 5.76 5.31
N PHE A 411 18.52 5.28 4.12
CA PHE A 411 17.63 4.09 3.87
C PHE A 411 17.98 3.01 2.78
N GLY A 412 18.14 1.72 3.09
CA GLY A 412 18.46 0.57 2.16
C GLY A 412 18.45 -0.79 2.90
N GLU A 413 18.82 -1.96 2.37
CA GLU A 413 19.46 -2.45 1.12
C GLU A 413 18.51 -2.69 -0.08
N ASP A 414 19.09 -2.66 -1.30
CA ASP A 414 19.02 -3.70 -2.38
C ASP A 414 19.39 -3.11 -3.76
N VAL A 415 20.67 -3.22 -4.19
CA VAL A 415 21.18 -3.52 -5.56
C VAL A 415 22.71 -3.61 -5.46
N LEU A 416 23.25 -4.82 -5.28
CA LEU A 416 24.57 -5.29 -5.76
C LEU A 416 24.71 -6.78 -5.39
N ASN A 417 23.94 -7.61 -6.08
CA ASN A 417 24.21 -9.01 -6.47
C ASN A 417 22.87 -9.61 -6.92
N ASP A 418 22.51 -9.33 -8.17
CA ASP A 418 22.16 -10.31 -9.22
C ASP A 418 21.87 -9.58 -10.54
#